data_AF-A0A1G6RCI0-F1
#
_entry.id   AF-A0A1G6RCI0-F1
#
_cell.length_a   1.000
_cell.length_b   1.000
_cell.length_c   1.000
_cell.angle_alpha   90.00
_cell.angle_beta   90.00
_cell.angle_gamma   90.00
#
_symmetry.space_group_name_H-M   'P 1'
#
loop_
_entity.id
_entity.type
_entity.pdbx_description
1 polymer ?
#
loop_
_entity_poly.entity_id
_entity_poly.type
_entity_poly.pdbx_seq_one_letter_code
_entity_poly.pdbx_strand_id
1 'polypeptide(L)'
;MPEGTEQAPADLETQVATEVALRKLLKIPGQLFPGMPTPGIAPTTGAGDGHYAISSIAELDSLIKQWEALRDRIRTNRVKLEAVRGLIKPLAGDDASKQEAEASQASMDAAINHNRSMGDYVQGYIDTLAAARHEYENTEGHNATTLNTADGA
;
A
#
# COMPACT_ATOMS: atom_id res chain seq x y z
N MET A 1 -11.45 29.49 -46.31
CA MET A 1 -11.17 29.89 -44.92
C MET A 1 -12.38 29.51 -44.08
N PRO A 2 -12.29 28.42 -43.34
CA PRO A 2 -12.73 28.46 -41.95
C PRO A 2 -11.64 27.93 -41.01
N GLU A 3 -11.62 28.52 -39.83
CA GLU A 3 -10.59 28.50 -38.81
C GLU A 3 -10.72 27.29 -37.86
N GLY A 4 -9.64 27.06 -37.12
CA GLY A 4 -9.39 25.91 -36.26
C GLY A 4 -10.52 25.54 -35.30
N THR A 5 -10.85 24.25 -35.28
CA THR A 5 -11.34 23.60 -34.07
C THR A 5 -10.13 22.96 -33.41
N GLU A 6 -9.57 23.70 -32.46
CA GLU A 6 -8.56 23.24 -31.52
C GLU A 6 -9.16 22.05 -30.75
N GLN A 7 -8.82 20.85 -31.17
CA GLN A 7 -9.24 19.60 -30.55
C GLN A 7 -8.53 19.52 -29.20
N ALA A 8 -9.28 19.76 -28.13
CA ALA A 8 -8.75 19.77 -26.77
C ALA A 8 -7.96 18.49 -26.49
N PRO A 9 -6.70 18.58 -26.02
CA PRO A 9 -5.97 17.40 -25.55
C PRO A 9 -6.76 16.76 -24.42
N ALA A 10 -6.72 15.42 -24.33
CA ALA A 10 -7.37 14.62 -23.31
C ALA A 10 -7.49 15.38 -21.98
N ASP A 11 -8.75 15.57 -21.56
CA ASP A 11 -9.18 16.45 -20.49
C ASP A 11 -8.14 16.60 -19.38
N LEU A 12 -7.48 17.76 -19.35
CA LEU A 12 -6.45 18.11 -18.37
C LEU A 12 -6.97 17.89 -16.94
N GLU A 13 -8.28 18.00 -16.72
CA GLU A 13 -8.90 17.71 -15.43
C GLU A 13 -8.76 16.24 -15.03
N THR A 14 -8.79 15.30 -15.98
CA THR A 14 -8.65 13.86 -15.70
C THR A 14 -7.21 13.51 -15.35
N GLN A 15 -6.22 14.02 -16.10
CA GLN A 15 -4.79 13.83 -15.76
C GLN A 15 -4.44 14.48 -14.43
N VAL A 16 -4.95 15.69 -14.18
CA VAL A 16 -4.72 16.40 -12.91
C VAL A 16 -5.43 15.71 -11.75
N ALA A 17 -6.63 15.14 -11.95
CA ALA A 17 -7.33 14.37 -10.92
C ALA A 17 -6.54 13.11 -10.53
N THR A 18 -6.01 12.36 -11.50
CA THR A 18 -5.16 11.18 -11.25
C THR A 18 -3.87 11.58 -10.54
N GLU A 19 -3.22 12.67 -10.98
CA GLU A 19 -1.99 13.17 -10.35
C GLU A 19 -2.24 13.67 -8.91
N VAL A 20 -3.37 14.33 -8.66
CA VAL A 20 -3.77 14.79 -7.32
C VAL A 20 -4.16 13.62 -6.42
N ALA A 21 -4.82 12.58 -6.95
CA ALA A 21 -5.14 11.37 -6.23
C ALA A 21 -3.87 10.63 -5.81
N LEU A 22 -2.91 10.47 -6.73
CA LEU A 22 -1.59 9.90 -6.43
C LEU A 22 -0.82 10.71 -5.39
N ARG A 23 -0.76 12.04 -5.55
CA ARG A 23 -0.06 12.94 -4.61
C ARG A 23 -0.67 12.92 -3.21
N LYS A 24 -1.99 12.78 -3.09
CA LYS A 24 -2.65 12.59 -1.78
C LYS A 24 -2.36 11.21 -1.19
N LEU A 25 -2.25 10.18 -2.04
CA LEU A 25 -1.98 8.80 -1.66
C LEU A 25 -0.58 8.57 -1.09
N LEU A 26 0.37 9.36 -1.58
CA LEU A 26 1.80 9.16 -1.37
C LEU A 26 2.32 9.94 -0.14
N LYS A 27 1.45 10.69 0.55
CA LYS A 27 1.72 11.32 1.85
C LYS A 27 1.81 10.35 3.04
N ILE A 28 1.94 9.04 2.80
CA ILE A 28 2.18 8.08 3.88
C ILE A 28 3.68 8.11 4.20
N PRO A 29 4.09 8.55 5.40
CA PRO A 29 5.49 8.70 5.73
C PRO A 29 6.18 7.32 5.70
N GLY A 30 7.18 7.19 4.82
CA GLY A 30 8.12 6.05 4.78
C GLY A 30 8.96 5.85 6.05
N GLN A 31 8.70 6.64 7.11
CA GLN A 31 9.31 6.51 8.43
C GLN A 31 8.60 5.50 9.35
N LEU A 32 7.41 5.00 9.00
CA LEU A 32 6.65 4.13 9.90
C LEU A 32 7.14 2.67 9.97
N PHE A 33 8.01 2.22 9.05
CA PHE A 33 8.49 0.84 9.01
C PHE A 33 10.02 0.76 8.82
N PRO A 34 10.80 0.76 9.92
CA PRO A 34 12.24 0.53 9.83
C PRO A 34 12.52 -0.87 9.25
N GLY A 35 13.25 -0.92 8.12
CA GLY A 35 13.71 -2.17 7.50
C GLY A 35 13.00 -2.61 6.21
N MET A 36 12.07 -1.82 5.65
CA MET A 36 11.67 -2.01 4.25
C MET A 36 12.72 -1.40 3.31
N PRO A 37 13.20 -2.14 2.29
CA PRO A 37 13.96 -1.52 1.22
C PRO A 37 13.05 -0.50 0.54
N THR A 38 13.50 0.76 0.50
CA THR A 38 12.82 1.81 -0.24
C THR A 38 12.88 1.47 -1.73
N PRO A 39 11.73 1.30 -2.42
CA PRO A 39 11.76 1.07 -3.86
C PRO A 39 12.34 2.31 -4.56
N GLY A 40 13.45 2.12 -5.28
CA GLY A 40 13.87 3.00 -6.38
C GLY A 40 14.16 4.47 -6.06
N ILE A 41 14.65 4.82 -4.86
CA ILE A 41 15.02 6.22 -4.58
C ILE A 41 16.31 6.57 -5.33
N ALA A 42 16.18 7.26 -6.46
CA ALA A 42 17.12 8.31 -6.80
C ALA A 42 16.82 9.49 -5.85
N PRO A 43 17.77 9.94 -5.00
CA PRO A 43 17.53 11.05 -4.10
C PRO A 43 17.40 12.34 -4.91
N THR A 44 16.17 12.76 -5.19
CA THR A 44 15.91 14.16 -5.51
C THR A 44 16.06 14.94 -4.21
N THR A 45 17.18 15.64 -4.10
CA THR A 45 17.50 16.58 -3.02
C THR A 45 16.53 17.75 -3.07
N GLY A 46 15.36 17.57 -2.46
CA GLY A 46 14.35 18.60 -2.27
C GLY A 46 13.70 18.41 -0.92
N ALA A 47 14.05 19.28 0.02
CA ALA A 47 13.48 19.28 1.36
C ALA A 47 11.95 19.45 1.29
N GLY A 48 11.21 18.58 1.99
CA GLY A 48 9.90 18.93 2.53
C GLY A 48 8.70 18.67 1.65
N ASP A 49 8.54 17.45 1.13
CA ASP A 49 7.23 16.80 1.01
C ASP A 49 7.49 15.39 0.45
N GLY A 50 7.14 14.34 1.20
CA GLY A 50 7.38 12.95 0.80
C GLY A 50 6.45 12.50 -0.31
N HIS A 51 6.47 13.17 -1.46
CA HIS A 51 5.76 12.71 -2.66
C HIS A 51 6.57 11.58 -3.28
N TYR A 52 6.03 10.38 -3.30
CA TYR A 52 6.49 9.38 -4.25
C TYR A 52 5.97 9.84 -5.63
N ALA A 53 6.83 9.89 -6.64
CA ALA A 53 6.40 10.01 -8.03
C ALA A 53 6.44 8.60 -8.61
N ILE A 54 5.29 7.92 -8.70
CA ILE A 54 5.21 6.64 -9.39
C ILE A 54 5.35 6.97 -10.88
N SER A 55 6.47 6.57 -11.48
CA SER A 55 6.86 6.97 -12.83
C SER A 55 6.43 5.92 -13.87
N SER A 56 5.94 4.76 -13.46
CA SER A 56 5.43 3.71 -14.36
C SER A 56 4.49 2.70 -13.67
N ILE A 57 3.67 2.00 -14.47
CA ILE A 57 2.88 0.83 -14.03
C ILE A 57 3.79 -0.26 -13.45
N ALA A 58 4.98 -0.46 -14.00
CA ALA A 58 5.93 -1.46 -13.50
C ALA A 58 6.44 -1.16 -12.08
N GLU A 59 6.63 0.11 -11.74
CA GLU A 59 6.98 0.52 -10.37
C GLU A 59 5.81 0.30 -9.42
N LEU A 60 4.58 0.57 -9.87
CA LEU A 60 3.38 0.32 -9.09
C LEU A 60 3.20 -1.18 -8.82
N ASP A 61 3.42 -2.04 -9.81
CA ASP A 61 3.41 -3.50 -9.65
C ASP A 61 4.46 -4.00 -8.66
N SER A 62 5.66 -3.43 -8.73
CA SER A 62 6.74 -3.73 -7.78
C SER A 62 6.36 -3.32 -6.35
N LEU A 63 5.72 -2.17 -6.20
CA LEU A 63 5.26 -1.68 -4.89
C LEU A 63 4.14 -2.58 -4.34
N ILE A 64 3.15 -2.94 -5.14
CA ILE A 64 2.09 -3.88 -4.76
C ILE A 64 2.71 -5.19 -4.24
N LYS A 65 3.64 -5.79 -4.99
CA LYS A 65 4.31 -7.04 -4.58
C LYS A 65 5.05 -6.92 -3.24
N GLN A 66 5.66 -5.77 -2.96
CA GLN A 66 6.34 -5.54 -1.68
C GLN A 66 5.34 -5.48 -0.52
N TRP A 67 4.21 -4.81 -0.70
CA TRP A 67 3.15 -4.77 0.32
C TRP A 67 2.48 -6.13 0.52
N GLU A 68 2.28 -6.90 -0.55
CA GLU A 68 1.81 -8.29 -0.45
C GLU A 68 2.78 -9.15 0.36
N ALA A 69 4.09 -9.04 0.09
CA ALA A 69 5.11 -9.74 0.86
C ALA A 69 5.10 -9.32 2.34
N LEU A 70 4.89 -8.04 2.64
CA LEU A 70 4.73 -7.55 4.02
C LEU A 70 3.47 -8.14 4.68
N ARG A 71 2.32 -8.15 3.98
CA ARG A 71 1.07 -8.76 4.45
C ARG A 71 1.27 -10.23 4.82
N ASP A 72 1.99 -10.97 3.98
CA ASP A 72 2.23 -12.39 4.19
C ASP A 72 3.18 -12.64 5.38
N ARG A 73 4.17 -11.76 5.58
CA ARG A 73 5.01 -11.76 6.80
C ARG A 73 4.19 -11.48 8.05
N ILE A 74 3.29 -10.49 8.02
CA ILE A 74 2.38 -10.16 9.13
C ILE A 74 1.52 -11.39 9.47
N ARG A 75 0.91 -12.02 8.47
CA ARG A 75 0.10 -13.24 8.64
C ARG A 75 0.91 -14.40 9.23
N THR A 76 2.12 -14.61 8.74
CA THR A 76 3.03 -15.65 9.27
C THR A 76 3.36 -15.38 10.74
N ASN A 77 3.63 -14.13 11.10
CA ASN A 77 3.90 -13.75 12.49
C ASN A 77 2.67 -13.94 13.39
N ARG A 78 1.45 -13.70 12.88
CA ARG A 78 0.22 -13.98 13.61
C ARG A 78 0.12 -15.44 14.03
N VAL A 79 0.35 -16.37 13.10
CA VAL A 79 0.31 -17.82 13.38
C VAL A 79 1.30 -18.18 14.48
N LYS A 80 2.51 -17.59 14.47
CA LYS A 80 3.51 -17.80 15.53
C LYS A 80 3.04 -17.26 16.88
N LEU A 81 2.44 -16.07 16.92
CA LEU A 81 1.91 -15.49 18.15
C LEU A 81 0.76 -16.35 18.72
N GLU A 82 -0.16 -16.80 17.87
CA GLU A 82 -1.26 -17.69 18.25
C GLU A 82 -0.73 -19.02 18.79
N ALA A 83 0.32 -19.58 18.17
CA ALA A 83 0.98 -20.79 18.65
C ALA A 83 1.64 -20.58 20.03
N VAL A 84 2.40 -19.50 20.20
CA VAL A 84 3.05 -19.18 21.49
C VAL A 84 2.01 -18.96 22.59
N ARG A 85 0.93 -18.22 22.30
CA ARG A 85 -0.18 -18.02 23.24
C ARG A 85 -0.76 -19.34 23.73
N GLY A 86 -0.95 -20.32 22.84
CA GLY A 86 -1.46 -21.65 23.18
C GLY A 86 -0.51 -22.49 24.05
N LEU A 87 0.76 -22.14 24.13
CA LEU A 87 1.76 -22.81 24.97
C LEU A 87 1.85 -22.22 26.38
N ILE A 88 1.34 -21.00 26.61
CA ILE A 88 1.39 -20.34 27.92
C ILE A 88 0.49 -21.10 28.89
N LYS A 89 1.10 -21.67 29.92
CA LYS A 89 0.44 -22.40 31.01
C LYS A 89 1.06 -21.98 32.35
N PRO A 90 0.30 -22.04 33.46
CA PRO A 90 0.85 -21.82 34.79
C PRO A 90 2.02 -22.78 35.08
N LEU A 91 3.12 -22.26 35.63
CA LEU A 91 4.30 -23.05 35.99
C LEU A 91 4.05 -23.96 37.20
N ALA A 92 3.20 -23.50 38.12
CA ALA A 92 2.73 -24.24 39.28
C ALA A 92 1.22 -24.03 39.50
N GLY A 93 0.64 -24.80 40.42
CA GLY A 93 -0.79 -24.79 40.71
C GLY A 93 -1.26 -23.68 41.66
N ASP A 94 -0.34 -22.87 42.16
CA ASP A 94 -0.65 -21.72 43.02
C ASP A 94 -1.29 -20.57 42.23
N ASP A 95 -1.92 -19.64 42.95
CA ASP A 95 -2.68 -18.58 42.32
C ASP A 95 -1.80 -17.50 41.67
N ALA A 96 -0.57 -17.30 42.15
CA ALA A 96 0.35 -16.35 41.52
C ALA A 96 0.81 -16.86 40.15
N SER A 97 1.14 -18.16 40.04
CA SER A 97 1.47 -18.81 38.77
C SER A 97 0.32 -18.74 37.75
N LYS A 98 -0.94 -18.85 38.20
CA LYS A 98 -2.10 -18.70 37.32
C LYS A 98 -2.25 -17.26 36.82
N GLN A 99 -2.16 -16.28 37.73
CA GLN A 99 -2.27 -14.86 37.37
C GLN A 99 -1.19 -14.43 36.37
N GLU A 100 0.05 -14.90 36.54
CA GLU A 100 1.14 -14.59 35.60
C GLU A 100 0.88 -15.19 34.20
N ALA A 101 0.36 -16.42 34.14
CA ALA A 101 -0.01 -17.05 32.88
C ALA A 101 -1.16 -16.32 32.19
N GLU A 102 -2.19 -15.91 32.94
CA GLU A 102 -3.31 -15.12 32.44
C GLU A 102 -2.85 -13.74 31.91
N ALA A 103 -2.00 -13.03 32.67
CA ALA A 103 -1.44 -11.75 32.24
C ALA A 103 -0.59 -11.90 30.96
N SER A 104 0.20 -12.97 30.88
CA SER A 104 0.99 -13.29 29.70
C SER A 104 0.11 -13.60 28.48
N GLN A 105 -0.98 -14.36 28.66
CA GLN A 105 -1.96 -14.62 27.61
C GLN A 105 -2.65 -13.33 27.14
N ALA A 106 -3.04 -12.45 28.06
CA ALA A 106 -3.65 -11.16 27.73
C ALA A 106 -2.69 -10.26 26.92
N SER A 107 -1.40 -10.25 27.27
CA SER A 107 -0.38 -9.54 26.50
C SER A 107 -0.24 -10.10 25.06
N MET A 108 -0.26 -11.43 24.92
CA MET A 108 -0.26 -12.07 23.59
C MET A 108 -1.52 -11.75 22.78
N ASP A 109 -2.69 -11.68 23.42
CA ASP A 109 -3.93 -11.27 22.77
C ASP A 109 -3.85 -9.85 22.23
N ALA A 110 -3.29 -8.92 23.00
CA ALA A 110 -3.04 -7.55 22.54
C ALA A 110 -2.09 -7.53 21.32
N ALA A 111 -1.03 -8.32 21.34
CA ALA A 111 -0.09 -8.43 20.21
C ALA A 111 -0.75 -9.03 18.95
N ILE A 112 -1.59 -10.07 19.09
CA ILE A 112 -2.35 -10.65 17.99
C ILE A 112 -3.33 -9.63 17.39
N ASN A 113 -4.03 -8.88 18.24
CA ASN A 113 -4.95 -7.83 17.79
C ASN A 113 -4.22 -6.72 17.04
N HIS A 114 -3.08 -6.25 17.55
CA HIS A 114 -2.26 -5.27 16.85
C HIS A 114 -1.78 -5.80 15.49
N ASN A 115 -1.34 -7.05 15.42
CA ASN A 115 -0.94 -7.69 14.17
C ASN A 115 -2.09 -7.77 13.14
N ARG A 116 -3.32 -8.06 13.60
CA ARG A 116 -4.52 -8.01 12.74
C ARG A 116 -4.74 -6.62 12.17
N SER A 117 -4.73 -5.59 13.02
CA SER A 117 -4.90 -4.20 12.58
C SER A 117 -3.81 -3.75 11.59
N MET A 118 -2.56 -4.20 11.78
CA MET A 118 -1.50 -3.99 10.79
C MET A 118 -1.81 -4.68 9.45
N GLY A 119 -2.33 -5.92 9.49
CA GLY A 119 -2.74 -6.65 8.29
C GLY A 119 -3.85 -5.94 7.53
N ASP A 120 -4.87 -5.45 8.24
CA ASP A 120 -5.99 -4.71 7.65
C ASP A 120 -5.53 -3.40 7.02
N TYR A 121 -4.62 -2.68 7.68
CA TYR A 121 -4.01 -1.47 7.14
C TYR A 121 -3.24 -1.74 5.83
N VAL A 122 -2.38 -2.78 5.83
CA VAL A 122 -1.63 -3.17 4.64
C VAL A 122 -2.57 -3.57 3.50
N GLN A 123 -3.65 -4.31 3.79
CA GLN A 123 -4.62 -4.69 2.78
C GLN A 123 -5.30 -3.46 2.16
N GLY A 124 -5.76 -2.51 2.97
CA GLY A 124 -6.35 -1.27 2.48
C GLY A 124 -5.40 -0.49 1.58
N TYR A 125 -4.10 -0.50 1.89
CA TYR A 125 -3.10 0.14 1.03
C TYR A 125 -2.90 -0.60 -0.30
N ILE A 126 -2.86 -1.94 -0.29
CA ILE A 126 -2.79 -2.76 -1.52
C ILE A 126 -4.01 -2.48 -2.40
N ASP A 127 -5.22 -2.46 -1.83
CA ASP A 127 -6.46 -2.23 -2.57
C ASP A 127 -6.43 -0.85 -3.26
N THR A 128 -5.89 0.14 -2.57
CA THR A 128 -5.73 1.50 -3.07
C THR A 128 -4.72 1.56 -4.23
N LEU A 129 -3.57 0.88 -4.10
CA LEU A 129 -2.58 0.78 -5.18
C LEU A 129 -3.17 0.05 -6.39
N ALA A 130 -3.91 -1.04 -6.18
CA ALA A 130 -4.56 -1.80 -7.24
C ALA A 130 -5.61 -0.96 -7.98
N ALA A 131 -6.38 -0.13 -7.27
CA ALA A 131 -7.31 0.81 -7.89
C ALA A 131 -6.58 1.84 -8.77
N ALA A 132 -5.50 2.44 -8.27
CA ALA A 132 -4.68 3.38 -9.03
C ALA A 132 -4.09 2.71 -10.30
N ARG A 133 -3.62 1.47 -10.20
CA ARG A 133 -3.15 0.67 -11.35
C ARG A 133 -4.21 0.57 -12.44
N HIS A 134 -5.43 0.22 -12.04
CA HIS A 134 -6.54 0.02 -12.95
C HIS A 134 -6.96 1.34 -13.63
N GLU A 135 -6.91 2.47 -12.93
CA GLU A 135 -7.14 3.80 -13.52
C GLU A 135 -6.09 4.16 -14.58
N TYR A 136 -4.81 3.87 -14.32
CA TYR A 136 -3.73 4.06 -15.29
C TYR A 136 -3.94 3.23 -16.56
N GLU A 137 -4.21 1.92 -16.42
CA GLU A 137 -4.43 1.04 -17.57
C GLU A 137 -5.60 1.50 -18.46
N ASN A 138 -6.69 1.96 -17.85
CA ASN A 138 -7.85 2.44 -18.58
C ASN A 138 -7.60 3.77 -19.30
N THR A 139 -6.81 4.66 -18.70
CA THR A 139 -6.46 5.96 -19.28
C THR A 139 -5.52 5.79 -20.47
N GLU A 140 -4.48 4.97 -20.34
CA GLU A 140 -3.56 4.67 -21.46
C GLU A 140 -4.27 3.91 -22.59
N GLY A 141 -5.14 2.96 -22.27
CA GLY A 141 -5.93 2.21 -23.26
C GLY A 141 -6.88 3.09 -24.07
N HIS A 142 -7.54 4.07 -23.43
CA HIS A 142 -8.39 5.04 -24.14
C HIS A 142 -7.57 5.97 -25.05
N ASN A 143 -6.41 6.42 -24.61
CA ASN A 143 -5.55 7.29 -25.41
C ASN A 143 -4.99 6.55 -26.63
N ALA A 144 -4.54 5.31 -26.48
CA ALA A 144 -4.04 4.50 -27.59
C ALA A 144 -5.13 4.20 -28.64
N THR A 145 -6.37 3.94 -28.19
CA THR A 145 -7.51 3.71 -29.09
C THR A 145 -7.91 4.98 -29.85
N THR A 146 -7.89 6.12 -29.17
CA THR A 146 -8.24 7.42 -29.78
C THR A 146 -7.20 7.82 -30.84
N LEU A 147 -5.91 7.65 -30.56
CA LEU A 147 -4.83 7.93 -31.52
C LEU A 147 -4.89 7.02 -32.75
N ASN A 148 -5.12 5.71 -32.56
CA ASN A 148 -5.25 4.77 -33.67
C ASN A 148 -6.50 5.02 -34.54
N THR A 149 -7.56 5.59 -33.97
CA THR A 149 -8.77 5.93 -34.72
C THR A 149 -8.63 7.27 -35.46
N ALA A 150 -7.82 8.20 -34.93
CA ALA A 150 -7.57 9.50 -35.55
C ALA A 150 -6.55 9.45 -36.70
N ASP A 151 -5.59 8.51 -36.67
CA ASP A 151 -4.57 8.34 -37.72
C ASP A 151 -5.05 7.48 -38.92
N GLY A 152 -6.27 6.93 -38.82
CA GLY A 152 -6.88 6.05 -39.82
C GLY A 152 -8.01 6.67 -40.66
N ALA A 153 -8.23 7.99 -40.57
CA ALA A 153 -9.27 8.73 -41.30
C ALA A 153 -8.66 9.79 -42.23
#